data_AF-A0A7D6I8T4-F1
#
_entry.id   AF-A0A7D6I8T4-F1
#
_cell.length_a   1.000
_cell.length_b   1.000
_cell.length_c   1.000
_cell.angle_alpha   90.00
_cell.angle_beta   90.00
_cell.angle_gamma   90.00
#
_symmetry.space_group_name_H-M   'P 1'
#
loop_
_entity.id
_entity.type
_entity.pdbx_description
1 polymer ?
#
loop_
_entity_poly.entity_id
_entity_poly.type
_entity_poly.pdbx_seq_one_letter_code
_entity_poly.pdbx_strand_id
1 'polypeptide(L)'
;MRNPVRLRFTTGHTLVLTVLMPLCILLFAPTHYWWAGIVLVAVGAVVAFVTFFDRRLTGWVATVFAWLRRRRTPPDVPSEPEVGATVKPGDHVAVRWRRDHLIAVIELKPRPFTPTVIVDGVAHTDDVLDTRLLEHLLEVHCPELEADIVSAGFRVGHTAAPEVVKLYQQVIGADPAPSNRRTWIMLRADPERTRRSAQRRDEGVAGLARYLVASATRVADDLASHGVDAACGRSFDDYDHATDIGFLREKWSTIKGRDSYTAAYTALGGPDQWWSARADHTITRVRIRPGRPPQATVLLTTAGKPKTPRGFTRLFGGQRSALTGQDLVTNRHCQIPIGSAGVLVGETVNRCSVYMPFDDVDVSLNLGDAQTFTQFVVRAAAAGATVTVGAHFEEFARLVGAQVGPAAKVAWPNATTYLGPHAGVDKVILRHNLIGTPRHRELPIRRVSPPEESRFQLALPK
;
A
#
# COMPACT_ATOMS: atom_id res chain seq x y z
N MET A 1 -21.96 0.51 -13.00
CA MET A 1 -22.17 0.03 -11.62
C MET A 1 -22.44 -1.47 -11.70
N ARG A 2 -21.73 -2.31 -10.94
CA ARG A 2 -21.89 -3.77 -10.99
C ARG A 2 -23.12 -4.13 -10.13
N ASN A 3 -24.00 -5.00 -10.63
CA ASN A 3 -25.23 -5.38 -9.94
C ASN A 3 -24.88 -5.95 -8.54
N PRO A 4 -25.46 -5.44 -7.43
CA PRO A 4 -25.05 -5.79 -6.07
C PRO A 4 -25.53 -7.18 -5.64
N VAL A 5 -26.45 -7.78 -6.40
CA VAL A 5 -27.04 -9.09 -6.16
C VAL A 5 -26.42 -10.12 -7.10
N ARG A 6 -25.92 -11.23 -6.55
CA ARG A 6 -25.45 -12.38 -7.31
C ARG A 6 -25.98 -13.68 -6.71
N LEU A 7 -26.15 -14.71 -7.54
CA LEU A 7 -26.46 -16.06 -7.09
C LEU A 7 -25.14 -16.83 -6.99
N ARG A 8 -24.87 -17.44 -5.84
CA ARG A 8 -23.64 -18.24 -5.64
C ARG A 8 -23.97 -19.60 -5.04
N PHE A 9 -23.92 -20.62 -5.89
CA PHE A 9 -24.14 -22.01 -5.54
C PHE A 9 -22.92 -22.58 -4.81
N THR A 10 -23.15 -23.26 -3.68
CA THR A 10 -22.12 -24.06 -3.00
C THR A 10 -22.72 -25.38 -2.56
N THR A 11 -21.96 -26.45 -2.73
CA THR A 11 -22.34 -27.84 -2.52
C THR A 11 -22.94 -28.11 -1.13
N GLY A 12 -22.42 -27.49 -0.07
CA GLY A 12 -22.95 -27.71 1.29
C GLY A 12 -24.33 -27.09 1.55
N HIS A 13 -24.62 -25.92 0.97
CA HIS A 13 -25.91 -25.25 1.17
C HIS A 13 -27.00 -25.81 0.26
N THR A 14 -26.62 -26.26 -0.94
CA THR A 14 -27.52 -27.06 -1.79
C THR A 14 -27.95 -28.32 -1.07
N LEU A 15 -27.03 -29.01 -0.38
CA LEU A 15 -27.32 -30.23 0.39
C LEU A 15 -28.30 -29.99 1.54
N VAL A 16 -28.04 -28.95 2.34
CA VAL A 16 -28.93 -28.54 3.44
C VAL A 16 -30.33 -28.18 2.94
N LEU A 17 -30.42 -27.43 1.83
CA LEU A 17 -31.70 -27.05 1.26
C LEU A 17 -32.45 -28.25 0.66
N THR A 18 -31.75 -29.18 -0.01
CA THR A 18 -32.37 -30.40 -0.55
C THR A 18 -32.91 -31.32 0.55
N VAL A 19 -32.31 -31.33 1.74
CA VAL A 19 -32.80 -32.12 2.88
C VAL A 19 -33.97 -31.42 3.58
N LEU A 20 -33.91 -30.09 3.75
CA LEU A 20 -34.95 -29.34 4.45
C LEU A 20 -36.21 -29.08 3.62
N MET A 21 -36.09 -28.96 2.29
CA MET A 21 -37.22 -28.75 1.38
C MET A 21 -38.37 -29.76 1.56
N PRO A 22 -38.15 -31.07 1.41
CA PRO A 22 -39.22 -32.05 1.52
C PRO A 22 -39.82 -32.10 2.93
N LEU A 23 -38.99 -31.91 3.97
CA LEU A 23 -39.45 -31.88 5.37
C LEU A 23 -40.39 -30.70 5.64
N CYS A 24 -40.02 -29.49 5.17
CA CYS A 24 -40.86 -28.30 5.32
C CYS A 24 -42.17 -28.39 4.54
N ILE A 25 -42.15 -29.00 3.34
CA ILE A 25 -43.37 -29.18 2.54
C ILE A 25 -44.28 -30.22 3.20
N LEU A 26 -43.74 -31.35 3.67
CA LEU A 26 -44.51 -32.41 4.32
C LEU A 26 -45.13 -31.96 5.65
N LEU A 27 -44.43 -31.15 6.45
CA LEU A 27 -44.94 -30.62 7.73
C LEU A 27 -46.13 -29.66 7.55
N PHE A 28 -46.16 -28.87 6.48
CA PHE A 28 -47.20 -27.87 6.25
C PHE A 28 -48.32 -28.34 5.31
N ALA A 29 -48.10 -29.41 4.53
CA ALA A 29 -49.08 -30.00 3.62
C ALA A 29 -50.45 -30.35 4.25
N PRO A 30 -50.54 -30.90 5.49
CA PRO A 30 -51.83 -31.21 6.11
C PRO A 30 -52.50 -30.01 6.80
N THR A 31 -51.85 -28.85 6.82
CA THR A 31 -52.38 -27.65 7.49
C THR A 31 -53.07 -26.71 6.50
N HIS A 32 -53.97 -25.85 7.00
CA HIS A 32 -54.59 -24.80 6.17
C HIS A 32 -53.57 -23.77 5.61
N TYR A 33 -52.32 -23.80 6.10
CA TYR A 33 -51.23 -22.92 5.72
C TYR A 33 -50.18 -23.61 4.83
N TRP A 34 -50.58 -24.51 3.93
CA TRP A 34 -49.67 -25.20 3.00
C TRP A 34 -48.74 -24.24 2.24
N TRP A 35 -49.23 -23.04 1.88
CA TRP A 35 -48.47 -21.98 1.24
C TRP A 35 -47.29 -21.48 2.09
N ALA A 36 -47.38 -21.58 3.43
CA ALA A 36 -46.30 -21.17 4.33
C ALA A 36 -45.06 -22.05 4.18
N GLY A 37 -45.23 -23.36 3.90
CA GLY A 37 -44.11 -24.26 3.63
C GLY A 37 -43.34 -23.86 2.36
N ILE A 38 -44.06 -23.50 1.29
CA ILE A 38 -43.47 -23.01 0.04
C ILE A 38 -42.76 -21.68 0.25
N VAL A 39 -43.38 -20.75 0.97
CA VAL A 39 -42.76 -19.45 1.31
C VAL A 39 -41.50 -19.66 2.15
N LEU A 40 -41.53 -20.55 3.14
CA LEU A 40 -40.37 -20.86 3.99
C LEU A 40 -39.20 -21.44 3.18
N VAL A 41 -39.50 -22.35 2.25
CA VAL A 41 -38.52 -22.92 1.33
C VAL A 41 -37.93 -21.85 0.39
N ALA A 42 -38.78 -20.98 -0.17
CA ALA A 42 -38.35 -19.89 -1.03
C ALA A 42 -37.46 -18.89 -0.26
N VAL A 43 -37.84 -18.52 0.96
CA VAL A 43 -37.03 -17.67 1.85
C VAL A 43 -35.72 -18.35 2.20
N GLY A 44 -35.73 -19.65 2.53
CA GLY A 44 -34.54 -20.43 2.80
C GLY A 44 -33.59 -20.47 1.60
N ALA A 45 -34.12 -20.64 0.38
CA ALA A 45 -33.34 -20.60 -0.85
C ALA A 45 -32.74 -19.21 -1.10
N VAL A 46 -33.51 -18.14 -0.88
CA VAL A 46 -33.02 -16.76 -0.97
C VAL A 46 -31.88 -16.53 0.02
N VAL A 47 -32.06 -16.91 1.28
CA VAL A 47 -31.02 -16.77 2.32
C VAL A 47 -29.75 -17.57 2.01
N ALA A 48 -29.92 -18.77 1.43
CA ALA A 48 -28.81 -19.67 1.11
C ALA A 48 -28.01 -19.26 -0.13
N PHE A 49 -28.69 -18.75 -1.18
CA PHE A 49 -28.08 -18.55 -2.50
C PHE A 49 -27.86 -17.09 -2.88
N VAL A 50 -28.64 -16.16 -2.33
CA VAL A 50 -28.51 -14.74 -2.67
C VAL A 50 -27.33 -14.15 -1.90
N THR A 51 -26.33 -13.69 -2.65
CA THR A 51 -25.24 -12.88 -2.13
C THR A 51 -25.50 -11.41 -2.45
N PHE A 52 -25.25 -10.56 -1.46
CA PHE A 52 -25.30 -9.11 -1.56
C PHE A 52 -23.89 -8.57 -1.33
N PHE A 53 -23.33 -7.86 -2.31
CA PHE A 53 -21.93 -7.41 -2.34
C PHE A 53 -20.93 -8.55 -2.05
N ASP A 54 -21.06 -9.67 -2.76
CA ASP A 54 -20.22 -10.87 -2.64
C ASP A 54 -20.23 -11.58 -1.26
N ARG A 55 -21.10 -11.16 -0.33
CA ARG A 55 -21.35 -11.84 0.96
C ARG A 55 -22.77 -12.40 1.03
N ARG A 56 -22.92 -13.57 1.68
CA ARG A 56 -24.23 -14.17 2.00
C ARG A 56 -24.90 -13.44 3.15
N LEU A 57 -26.22 -13.59 3.28
CA LEU A 57 -27.00 -13.05 4.41
C LEU A 57 -26.45 -13.51 5.78
N THR A 58 -26.09 -14.79 5.93
CA THR A 58 -25.45 -15.31 7.16
C THR A 58 -24.08 -14.66 7.42
N GLY A 59 -23.30 -14.44 6.36
CA GLY A 59 -22.04 -13.70 6.43
C GLY A 59 -22.23 -12.24 6.84
N TRP A 60 -23.32 -11.60 6.41
CA TRP A 60 -23.69 -10.25 6.86
C TRP A 60 -24.02 -10.23 8.35
N VAL A 61 -24.82 -11.16 8.86
CA VAL A 61 -25.13 -11.26 10.30
C VAL A 61 -23.85 -11.44 11.13
N ALA A 62 -22.97 -12.35 10.71
CA ALA A 62 -21.68 -12.56 11.36
C ALA A 62 -20.80 -11.30 11.33
N THR A 63 -20.78 -10.58 10.20
CA THR A 63 -20.05 -9.31 10.04
C THR A 63 -20.59 -8.25 11.00
N VAL A 64 -21.91 -8.10 11.09
CA VAL A 64 -22.57 -7.13 12.00
C VAL A 64 -22.20 -7.45 13.44
N PHE A 65 -22.30 -8.71 13.85
CA PHE A 65 -21.97 -9.13 15.21
C PHE A 65 -20.49 -8.90 15.54
N ALA A 66 -19.59 -9.27 14.63
CA ALA A 66 -18.15 -9.04 14.81
C ALA A 66 -17.81 -7.55 14.89
N TRP A 67 -18.43 -6.71 14.05
CA TRP A 67 -18.28 -5.26 14.10
C TRP A 67 -18.81 -4.66 15.41
N LEU A 68 -20.01 -5.08 15.86
CA LEU A 68 -20.59 -4.62 17.13
C LEU A 68 -19.68 -4.98 18.31
N ARG A 69 -19.12 -6.19 18.33
CA ARG A 69 -18.16 -6.62 19.35
C ARG A 69 -16.89 -5.75 19.30
N ARG A 70 -16.26 -5.59 18.13
CA ARG A 70 -15.05 -4.77 17.97
C ARG A 70 -15.26 -3.30 18.30
N ARG A 71 -16.43 -2.75 18.01
CA ARG A 71 -16.75 -1.35 18.31
C ARG A 71 -16.75 -1.07 19.81
N ARG A 72 -17.01 -2.08 20.64
CA ARG A 72 -17.00 -1.96 22.11
C ARG A 72 -15.61 -2.20 22.74
N THR A 73 -14.66 -2.75 21.98
CA THR A 73 -13.33 -3.08 22.47
C THR A 73 -12.30 -2.10 21.91
N PRO A 74 -11.39 -1.54 22.72
CA PRO A 74 -10.33 -0.66 22.21
C PRO A 74 -9.42 -1.38 21.19
N PRO A 75 -8.74 -0.63 20.31
CA PRO A 75 -7.62 -1.13 19.49
C PRO A 75 -6.66 -2.02 20.29
N ASP A 76 -6.30 -3.18 19.74
CA ASP A 76 -5.23 -3.98 20.34
C ASP A 76 -3.93 -3.22 20.09
N VAL A 77 -3.26 -2.82 21.16
CA VAL A 77 -1.96 -2.17 21.10
C VAL A 77 -0.91 -3.28 20.91
N PRO A 78 -0.06 -3.22 19.87
CA PRO A 78 1.07 -4.13 19.75
C PRO A 78 1.98 -4.05 20.98
N SER A 79 2.70 -5.14 21.30
CA SER A 79 3.72 -5.05 22.35
C SER A 79 4.84 -4.09 21.92
N GLU A 80 5.59 -3.61 22.90
CA GLU A 80 6.86 -2.94 22.63
C GLU A 80 7.76 -3.88 21.81
N PRO A 81 8.50 -3.32 20.83
CA PRO A 81 9.41 -4.10 20.02
C PRO A 81 10.60 -4.57 20.86
N GLU A 82 10.92 -5.85 20.76
CA GLU A 82 12.11 -6.45 21.35
C GLU A 82 13.07 -6.83 20.23
N VAL A 83 14.35 -6.51 20.41
CA VAL A 83 15.39 -6.87 19.45
C VAL A 83 16.03 -8.19 19.89
N GLY A 84 15.84 -9.24 19.08
CA GLY A 84 16.40 -10.56 19.38
C GLY A 84 17.92 -10.62 19.19
N ALA A 85 18.58 -11.47 19.97
CA ALA A 85 19.95 -11.90 19.71
C ALA A 85 19.97 -12.73 18.43
N THR A 86 20.67 -12.23 17.42
CA THR A 86 20.72 -12.79 16.07
C THR A 86 21.77 -13.89 15.91
N VAL A 87 21.59 -14.70 14.87
CA VAL A 87 22.50 -15.79 14.50
C VAL A 87 23.77 -15.26 13.82
N LYS A 88 23.72 -14.05 13.23
CA LYS A 88 24.87 -13.32 12.69
C LYS A 88 25.19 -12.12 13.59
N PRO A 89 26.45 -11.93 14.04
CA PRO A 89 26.82 -10.74 14.81
C PRO A 89 26.55 -9.45 14.01
N GLY A 90 25.68 -8.57 14.52
CA GLY A 90 25.47 -7.20 13.99
C GLY A 90 24.16 -6.94 13.25
N ASP A 91 23.48 -7.98 12.78
CA ASP A 91 22.09 -7.84 12.33
C ASP A 91 21.19 -7.89 13.55
N HIS A 92 20.17 -7.05 13.63
CA HIS A 92 19.25 -7.00 14.77
C HIS A 92 17.85 -7.00 14.19
N VAL A 93 17.05 -8.01 14.53
CA VAL A 93 15.69 -8.13 14.01
C VAL A 93 14.71 -7.77 15.12
N ALA A 94 13.94 -6.72 14.91
CA ALA A 94 12.85 -6.36 15.81
C ALA A 94 11.71 -7.36 15.66
N VAL A 95 11.25 -7.87 16.79
CA VAL A 95 10.06 -8.69 16.92
C VAL A 95 9.06 -8.02 17.85
N ARG A 96 7.76 -8.22 17.58
CA ARG A 96 6.70 -7.81 18.51
C ARG A 96 5.49 -8.71 18.44
N TRP A 97 4.77 -8.81 19.54
CA TRP A 97 3.47 -9.44 19.54
C TRP A 97 2.44 -8.51 18.92
N ARG A 98 1.63 -9.07 18.03
CA ARG A 98 0.42 -8.43 17.54
C ARG A 98 -0.70 -9.45 17.55
N ARG A 99 -1.54 -9.34 18.58
CA ARG A 99 -2.56 -10.34 18.92
C ARG A 99 -1.93 -11.70 19.23
N ASP A 100 -2.30 -12.70 18.46
CA ASP A 100 -1.94 -14.12 18.57
C ASP A 100 -0.70 -14.49 17.75
N HIS A 101 -0.06 -13.52 17.08
CA HIS A 101 1.12 -13.76 16.26
C HIS A 101 2.32 -12.97 16.77
N LEU A 102 3.49 -13.60 16.74
CA LEU A 102 4.76 -12.89 16.81
C LEU A 102 5.14 -12.42 15.41
N ILE A 103 5.50 -11.15 15.26
CA ILE A 103 5.80 -10.53 13.97
C ILE A 103 7.24 -10.05 13.96
N ALA A 104 7.96 -10.30 12.86
CA ALA A 104 9.24 -9.68 12.53
C ALA A 104 9.09 -8.78 11.30
N VAL A 105 9.88 -7.72 11.23
CA VAL A 105 9.90 -6.77 10.11
C VAL A 105 11.15 -6.95 9.25
N ILE A 106 10.94 -6.97 7.94
CA ILE A 106 11.97 -6.82 6.92
C ILE A 106 11.59 -5.57 6.11
N GLU A 107 12.51 -4.63 6.01
CA GLU A 107 12.35 -3.44 5.19
C GLU A 107 12.92 -3.70 3.79
N LEU A 108 12.17 -3.33 2.75
CA LEU A 108 12.66 -3.38 1.39
C LEU A 108 13.22 -2.00 1.03
N LYS A 109 14.49 -1.97 0.64
CA LYS A 109 15.20 -0.75 0.30
C LYS A 109 15.10 -0.56 -1.21
N PRO A 110 14.48 0.53 -1.68
CA PRO A 110 14.39 0.77 -3.11
C PRO A 110 15.75 1.11 -3.70
N ARG A 111 15.98 0.67 -4.93
CA ARG A 111 17.19 1.01 -5.67
C ARG A 111 17.10 2.46 -6.16
N PRO A 112 18.05 3.34 -5.80
CA PRO A 112 18.02 4.73 -6.23
C PRO A 112 17.95 4.90 -7.74
N PHE A 113 17.27 5.96 -8.16
CA PHE A 113 17.12 6.37 -9.57
C PHE A 113 16.55 5.28 -10.50
N THR A 114 15.69 4.39 -9.98
CA THR A 114 14.95 3.45 -10.83
C THR A 114 13.76 4.17 -11.49
N PRO A 115 13.79 4.44 -12.80
CA PRO A 115 12.68 5.12 -13.45
C PRO A 115 11.43 4.24 -13.45
N THR A 116 10.27 4.87 -13.37
CA THR A 116 8.98 4.21 -13.62
C THR A 116 8.36 4.78 -14.88
N VAL A 117 8.07 3.93 -15.85
CA VAL A 117 7.45 4.31 -17.13
C VAL A 117 6.02 3.79 -17.17
N ILE A 118 5.06 4.65 -17.51
CA ILE A 118 3.65 4.28 -17.60
C ILE A 118 3.31 3.94 -19.04
N VAL A 119 3.00 2.67 -19.30
CA VAL A 119 2.59 2.17 -20.62
C VAL A 119 1.19 1.61 -20.50
N ASP A 120 0.24 2.14 -21.27
CA ASP A 120 -1.17 1.71 -21.27
C ASP A 120 -1.82 1.65 -19.87
N GLY A 121 -1.42 2.57 -18.97
CA GLY A 121 -1.92 2.66 -17.61
C GLY A 121 -1.30 1.68 -16.62
N VAL A 122 -0.23 0.98 -17.01
CA VAL A 122 0.55 0.04 -16.18
C VAL A 122 1.90 0.65 -15.85
N ALA A 123 2.33 0.56 -14.60
CA ALA A 123 3.67 1.00 -14.19
C ALA A 123 4.72 -0.08 -14.46
N HIS A 124 5.69 0.26 -15.30
CA HIS A 124 6.89 -0.54 -15.53
C HIS A 124 8.07 0.06 -14.77
N THR A 125 8.63 -0.71 -13.84
CA THR A 125 9.83 -0.38 -13.08
C THR A 125 10.62 -1.65 -12.83
N ASP A 126 11.95 -1.55 -12.78
CA ASP A 126 12.83 -2.70 -12.58
C ASP A 126 12.90 -3.15 -11.12
N ASP A 127 12.49 -2.29 -10.19
CA ASP A 127 12.64 -2.51 -8.75
C ASP A 127 11.33 -3.00 -8.13
N VAL A 128 11.11 -4.31 -8.29
CA VAL A 128 9.86 -5.00 -7.91
C VAL A 128 10.13 -6.26 -7.10
N LEU A 129 9.23 -6.55 -6.15
CA LEU A 129 9.14 -7.83 -5.47
C LEU A 129 8.07 -8.69 -6.14
N ASP A 130 8.48 -9.83 -6.73
CA ASP A 130 7.52 -10.84 -7.17
C ASP A 130 7.00 -11.65 -5.97
N THR A 131 5.69 -11.65 -5.79
CA THR A 131 5.04 -12.40 -4.70
C THR A 131 5.17 -13.92 -4.84
N ARG A 132 5.48 -14.45 -6.03
CA ARG A 132 5.82 -15.87 -6.23
C ARG A 132 7.19 -16.22 -5.68
N LEU A 133 8.16 -15.32 -5.85
CA LEU A 133 9.49 -15.48 -5.27
C LEU A 133 9.38 -15.56 -3.74
N LEU A 134 8.62 -14.64 -3.12
CA LEU A 134 8.42 -14.68 -1.68
C LEU A 134 7.72 -15.98 -1.22
N GLU A 135 6.69 -16.45 -1.94
CA GLU A 135 6.05 -17.74 -1.63
C GLU A 135 7.06 -18.89 -1.66
N HIS A 136 7.90 -18.94 -2.70
CA HIS A 136 8.94 -19.96 -2.83
C HIS A 136 9.97 -19.90 -1.69
N LEU A 137 10.42 -18.70 -1.31
CA LEU A 137 11.34 -18.54 -0.18
C LEU A 137 10.71 -18.99 1.15
N LEU A 138 9.42 -18.71 1.36
CA LEU A 138 8.70 -19.22 2.52
C LEU A 138 8.60 -20.75 2.49
N GLU A 139 8.26 -21.34 1.34
CA GLU A 139 8.17 -22.80 1.16
C GLU A 139 9.47 -23.52 1.50
N VAL A 140 10.60 -22.97 1.05
CA VAL A 140 11.93 -23.57 1.26
C VAL A 140 12.41 -23.40 2.71
N HIS A 141 12.30 -22.19 3.25
CA HIS A 141 12.98 -21.86 4.52
C HIS A 141 12.09 -21.94 5.75
N CYS A 142 10.80 -21.64 5.61
CA CYS A 142 9.89 -21.45 6.74
C CYS A 142 8.41 -21.69 6.36
N PRO A 143 8.05 -22.92 5.92
CA PRO A 143 6.72 -23.21 5.35
C PRO A 143 5.55 -23.04 6.34
N GLU A 144 5.85 -22.96 7.63
CA GLU A 144 4.88 -22.74 8.71
C GLU A 144 4.55 -21.25 8.93
N LEU A 145 5.31 -20.32 8.33
CA LEU A 145 5.13 -18.88 8.46
C LEU A 145 4.21 -18.30 7.37
N GLU A 146 3.63 -17.13 7.67
CA GLU A 146 2.92 -16.29 6.72
C GLU A 146 3.66 -14.95 6.57
N ALA A 147 3.59 -14.31 5.41
CA ALA A 147 4.20 -12.99 5.19
C ALA A 147 3.16 -11.98 4.71
N ASP A 148 3.07 -10.81 5.37
CA ASP A 148 2.32 -9.67 4.84
C ASP A 148 3.30 -8.69 4.17
N ILE A 149 3.21 -8.54 2.85
CA ILE A 149 3.84 -7.42 2.14
C ILE A 149 2.95 -6.19 2.34
N VAL A 150 3.48 -5.14 2.94
CA VAL A 150 2.76 -3.90 3.20
C VAL A 150 3.46 -2.76 2.50
N SER A 151 2.77 -2.10 1.58
CA SER A 151 3.25 -0.84 0.98
C SER A 151 2.36 0.31 1.45
N ALA A 152 2.97 1.38 1.93
CA ALA A 152 2.27 2.58 2.38
C ALA A 152 2.91 3.84 1.80
N GLY A 153 2.10 4.86 1.57
CA GLY A 153 2.56 6.12 0.99
C GLY A 153 1.44 6.91 0.36
N PHE A 154 1.80 7.85 -0.51
CA PHE A 154 0.86 8.77 -1.11
C PHE A 154 1.23 9.09 -2.55
N ARG A 155 0.20 9.36 -3.36
CA ARG A 155 0.38 9.69 -4.77
C ARG A 155 0.74 11.14 -4.99
N VAL A 156 0.25 11.99 -4.12
CA VAL A 156 0.50 13.42 -4.03
C VAL A 156 0.51 13.77 -2.54
N GLY A 157 1.36 14.70 -2.14
CA GLY A 157 1.51 15.06 -0.74
C GLY A 157 0.63 16.23 -0.32
N HIS A 158 0.86 16.70 0.91
CA HIS A 158 0.13 17.80 1.55
C HIS A 158 0.99 19.02 1.87
N THR A 159 2.23 19.06 1.39
CA THR A 159 3.17 20.15 1.67
C THR A 159 2.95 21.38 0.78
N ALA A 160 2.43 21.20 -0.42
CA ALA A 160 2.15 22.29 -1.35
C ALA A 160 0.77 22.94 -1.15
N ALA A 161 0.61 24.14 -1.74
CA ALA A 161 -0.69 24.79 -1.85
C ALA A 161 -1.74 23.86 -2.51
N PRO A 162 -3.01 23.86 -2.07
CA PRO A 162 -4.04 22.94 -2.59
C PRO A 162 -4.22 23.01 -4.11
N GLU A 163 -4.01 24.19 -4.69
CA GLU A 163 -4.09 24.40 -6.13
C GLU A 163 -2.98 23.69 -6.91
N VAL A 164 -1.76 23.68 -6.37
CA VAL A 164 -0.61 22.96 -6.94
C VAL A 164 -0.83 21.46 -6.88
N VAL A 165 -1.33 20.95 -5.74
CA VAL A 165 -1.68 19.53 -5.59
C VAL A 165 -2.77 19.14 -6.59
N LYS A 166 -3.82 19.96 -6.74
CA LYS A 166 -4.91 19.71 -7.69
C LYS A 166 -4.42 19.70 -9.13
N LEU A 167 -3.60 20.67 -9.52
CA LEU A 167 -2.98 20.73 -10.84
C LEU A 167 -2.15 19.47 -11.10
N TYR A 168 -1.25 19.11 -10.17
CA TYR A 168 -0.42 17.93 -10.34
C TYR A 168 -1.24 16.66 -10.45
N GLN A 169 -2.29 16.49 -9.63
CA GLN A 169 -3.24 15.37 -9.74
C GLN A 169 -3.94 15.30 -11.11
N GLN A 170 -4.17 16.43 -11.77
CA GLN A 170 -4.71 16.47 -13.14
C GLN A 170 -3.64 16.03 -14.15
N VAL A 171 -2.40 16.51 -14.02
CA VAL A 171 -1.27 16.17 -14.88
C VAL A 171 -0.98 14.66 -14.86
N ILE A 172 -0.86 14.07 -13.67
CA ILE A 172 -0.60 12.61 -13.54
C ILE A 172 -1.84 11.75 -13.78
N GLY A 173 -3.02 12.35 -13.97
CA GLY A 173 -4.24 11.64 -14.34
C GLY A 173 -4.58 10.43 -13.45
N ALA A 174 -4.56 9.24 -14.05
CA ALA A 174 -4.77 7.95 -13.39
C ALA A 174 -3.49 7.08 -13.33
N ASP A 175 -2.32 7.66 -13.61
CA ASP A 175 -1.05 6.94 -13.61
C ASP A 175 -0.79 6.31 -12.23
N PRO A 176 -0.47 4.99 -12.16
CA PRO A 176 -0.19 4.29 -10.90
C PRO A 176 1.20 4.58 -10.34
N ALA A 177 1.57 5.87 -10.34
CA ALA A 177 2.87 6.37 -9.94
C ALA A 177 2.76 7.13 -8.61
N PRO A 178 2.96 6.48 -7.45
CA PRO A 178 3.00 7.19 -6.21
C PRO A 178 4.28 8.02 -6.08
N SER A 179 4.13 9.27 -5.64
CA SER A 179 5.27 10.14 -5.37
C SER A 179 6.09 9.70 -4.18
N ASN A 180 5.47 9.11 -3.16
CA ASN A 180 6.17 8.45 -2.06
C ASN A 180 5.55 7.08 -1.77
N ARG A 181 6.37 6.03 -1.68
CA ARG A 181 5.97 4.68 -1.29
C ARG A 181 7.13 3.96 -0.61
N ARG A 182 6.82 3.36 0.52
CA ARG A 182 7.73 2.47 1.27
C ARG A 182 7.08 1.11 1.39
N THR A 183 7.89 0.04 1.33
CA THR A 183 7.40 -1.33 1.37
C THR A 183 8.15 -2.16 2.40
N TRP A 184 7.42 -2.97 3.15
CA TRP A 184 7.95 -3.90 4.15
C TRP A 184 7.36 -5.29 3.96
N ILE A 185 8.06 -6.30 4.48
CA ILE A 185 7.55 -7.65 4.67
C ILE A 185 7.44 -7.89 6.18
N MET A 186 6.24 -8.24 6.64
CA MET A 186 5.98 -8.66 8.01
C MET A 186 5.90 -10.18 8.04
N LEU A 187 6.92 -10.86 8.56
CA LEU A 187 6.85 -12.30 8.80
C LEU A 187 6.05 -12.57 10.07
N ARG A 188 5.11 -13.51 9.99
CA ARG A 188 4.13 -13.80 11.04
C ARG A 188 4.26 -15.25 11.49
N ALA A 189 4.54 -15.44 12.77
CA ALA A 189 4.57 -16.73 13.41
C ALA A 189 3.34 -16.94 14.29
N ASP A 190 2.55 -17.94 13.96
CA ASP A 190 1.49 -18.49 14.81
C ASP A 190 2.14 -19.52 15.76
N PRO A 191 2.09 -19.31 17.09
CA PRO A 191 2.74 -20.20 18.06
C PRO A 191 2.33 -21.66 17.91
N GLU A 192 1.07 -21.94 17.56
CA GLU A 192 0.56 -23.31 17.47
C GLU A 192 1.10 -24.02 16.23
N ARG A 193 1.17 -23.30 15.10
CA ARG A 193 1.68 -23.87 13.84
C ARG A 193 3.19 -24.01 13.81
N THR A 194 3.89 -23.06 14.43
CA THR A 194 5.36 -23.00 14.41
C THR A 194 6.01 -23.74 15.57
N ARG A 195 5.20 -24.33 16.46
CA ARG A 195 5.65 -25.00 17.69
C ARG A 195 6.78 -25.98 17.45
N ARG A 196 6.69 -26.86 16.44
CA ARG A 196 7.71 -27.88 16.17
C ARG A 196 9.05 -27.25 15.76
N SER A 197 9.03 -26.23 14.90
CA SER A 197 10.24 -25.53 14.45
C SER A 197 10.84 -24.64 15.54
N ALA A 198 9.99 -24.03 16.38
CA ALA A 198 10.40 -23.23 17.52
C ALA A 198 11.10 -24.08 18.60
N GLN A 199 10.51 -25.22 18.97
CA GLN A 199 11.03 -26.14 20.00
C GLN A 199 12.43 -26.70 19.68
N ARG A 200 12.83 -26.75 18.40
CA ARG A 200 14.19 -27.17 17.99
C ARG A 200 15.26 -26.13 18.31
N ARG A 201 14.88 -24.90 18.69
CA ARG A 201 15.80 -23.76 18.87
C ARG A 201 15.88 -23.27 20.31
N ASP A 202 14.76 -23.30 21.02
CA ASP A 202 14.66 -23.08 22.47
C ASP A 202 13.26 -23.47 22.96
N GLU A 203 13.05 -23.37 24.27
CA GLU A 203 11.74 -23.54 24.90
C GLU A 203 10.88 -22.27 24.82
N GLY A 204 9.56 -22.47 24.78
CA GLY A 204 8.56 -21.40 24.87
C GLY A 204 8.72 -20.27 23.83
N VAL A 205 8.54 -19.03 24.30
CA VAL A 205 8.57 -17.82 23.46
C VAL A 205 9.96 -17.54 22.90
N ALA A 206 11.02 -17.89 23.63
CA ALA A 206 12.40 -17.73 23.16
C ALA A 206 12.66 -18.56 21.89
N GLY A 207 12.15 -19.80 21.85
CA GLY A 207 12.28 -20.67 20.68
C GLY A 207 11.54 -20.12 19.46
N LEU A 208 10.35 -19.56 19.69
CA LEU A 208 9.53 -18.90 18.66
C LEU A 208 10.24 -17.67 18.10
N ALA A 209 10.77 -16.80 18.98
CA ALA A 209 11.50 -15.61 18.59
C ALA A 209 12.76 -15.97 17.79
N ARG A 210 13.57 -16.92 18.26
CA ARG A 210 14.75 -17.41 17.51
C ARG A 210 14.39 -18.00 16.15
N TYR A 211 13.28 -18.75 16.06
CA TYR A 211 12.82 -19.26 14.78
C TYR A 211 12.45 -18.14 13.81
N LEU A 212 11.66 -17.17 14.28
CA LEU A 212 11.19 -16.07 13.46
C LEU A 212 12.35 -15.16 13.01
N VAL A 213 13.25 -14.80 13.93
CA VAL A 213 14.46 -14.01 13.64
C VAL A 213 15.34 -14.71 12.62
N ALA A 214 15.65 -16.00 12.84
CA ALA A 214 16.47 -16.77 11.90
C ALA A 214 15.79 -17.02 10.55
N SER A 215 14.46 -16.93 10.47
CA SER A 215 13.72 -17.01 9.20
C SER A 215 13.74 -15.66 8.49
N ALA A 216 13.58 -14.56 9.23
CA ALA A 216 13.66 -13.21 8.70
C ALA A 216 15.02 -12.92 8.06
N THR A 217 16.11 -13.28 8.74
CA THR A 217 17.47 -13.11 8.18
C THR A 217 17.66 -13.90 6.90
N ARG A 218 17.24 -15.18 6.87
CA ARG A 218 17.35 -16.01 5.64
C ARG A 218 16.52 -15.47 4.49
N VAL A 219 15.28 -15.06 4.75
CA VAL A 219 14.41 -14.49 3.72
C VAL A 219 15.00 -13.17 3.21
N ALA A 220 15.54 -12.31 4.06
CA ALA A 220 16.20 -11.07 3.64
C ALA A 220 17.47 -11.35 2.81
N ASP A 221 18.35 -12.23 3.29
CA ASP A 221 19.58 -12.63 2.57
C ASP A 221 19.26 -13.22 1.18
N ASP A 222 18.25 -14.08 1.08
CA ASP A 222 17.86 -14.71 -0.19
C ASP A 222 17.11 -13.73 -1.11
N LEU A 223 16.33 -12.80 -0.58
CA LEU A 223 15.77 -11.71 -1.40
C LEU A 223 16.90 -10.87 -2.02
N ALA A 224 17.91 -10.52 -1.23
CA ALA A 224 19.08 -9.77 -1.69
C ALA A 224 19.86 -10.54 -2.77
N SER A 225 20.01 -11.86 -2.63
CA SER A 225 20.65 -12.70 -3.66
C SER A 225 19.87 -12.77 -4.97
N HIS A 226 18.55 -12.55 -4.93
CA HIS A 226 17.68 -12.40 -6.11
C HIS A 226 17.54 -10.94 -6.57
N GLY A 227 18.34 -10.03 -6.02
CA GLY A 227 18.39 -8.62 -6.41
C GLY A 227 17.34 -7.73 -5.72
N VAL A 228 16.52 -8.24 -4.81
CA VAL A 228 15.63 -7.40 -4.00
C VAL A 228 16.37 -6.98 -2.74
N ASP A 229 16.77 -5.71 -2.65
CA ASP A 229 17.47 -5.21 -1.46
C ASP A 229 16.52 -5.22 -0.26
N ALA A 230 16.81 -6.11 0.69
CA ALA A 230 15.99 -6.41 1.84
C ALA A 230 16.86 -6.45 3.09
N ALA A 231 16.49 -5.67 4.09
CA ALA A 231 17.21 -5.59 5.36
C ALA A 231 16.26 -5.93 6.51
N CYS A 232 16.73 -6.70 7.49
CA CYS A 232 15.95 -6.89 8.70
C CYS A 232 15.77 -5.55 9.44
N GLY A 233 14.53 -5.22 9.79
CA GLY A 233 14.22 -3.99 10.49
C GLY A 233 14.64 -4.07 11.96
N ARG A 234 15.29 -3.01 12.46
CA ARG A 234 15.67 -2.86 13.87
C ARG A 234 14.59 -2.25 14.75
N SER A 235 13.55 -1.69 14.13
CA SER A 235 12.37 -1.12 14.79
C SER A 235 11.14 -1.24 13.87
N PHE A 236 9.95 -1.09 14.44
CA PHE A 236 8.70 -0.95 13.70
C PHE A 236 8.31 0.52 13.45
N ASP A 237 9.08 1.50 13.94
CA ASP A 237 8.70 2.93 13.92
C ASP A 237 8.39 3.44 12.53
N ASP A 238 9.24 3.17 11.53
CA ASP A 238 9.01 3.59 10.15
C ASP A 238 7.73 2.99 9.56
N TYR A 239 7.48 1.71 9.86
CA TYR A 239 6.27 1.01 9.44
C TYR A 239 5.02 1.57 10.16
N ASP A 240 5.11 1.85 11.45
CA ASP A 240 4.02 2.37 12.25
C ASP A 240 3.68 3.81 11.85
N HIS A 241 4.70 4.65 11.62
CA HIS A 241 4.53 6.01 11.10
C HIS A 241 3.89 6.00 9.71
N ALA A 242 4.39 5.16 8.80
CA ALA A 242 3.87 5.10 7.45
C ALA A 242 2.47 4.48 7.34
N THR A 243 2.03 3.69 8.33
CA THR A 243 0.69 3.08 8.35
C THR A 243 -0.28 3.76 9.31
N ASP A 244 0.15 4.84 9.98
CA ASP A 244 -0.72 5.61 10.86
C ASP A 244 -1.78 6.36 10.04
N ILE A 245 -3.02 6.23 10.49
CA ILE A 245 -4.19 6.91 9.92
C ILE A 245 -4.87 7.81 10.95
N GLY A 246 -4.21 8.06 12.08
CA GLY A 246 -4.75 8.83 13.20
C GLY A 246 -6.04 8.24 13.73
N PHE A 247 -6.11 6.90 13.86
CA PHE A 247 -7.35 6.16 14.17
C PHE A 247 -8.08 6.76 15.37
N LEU A 248 -9.34 7.18 15.20
CA LEU A 248 -10.22 7.57 16.30
C LEU A 248 -11.32 6.55 16.54
N ARG A 249 -12.05 6.18 15.47
CA ARG A 249 -13.15 5.21 15.58
C ARG A 249 -13.46 4.51 14.27
N GLU A 250 -13.91 3.27 14.38
CA GLU A 250 -14.49 2.51 13.28
C GLU A 250 -15.99 2.83 13.12
N LYS A 251 -16.42 3.13 11.89
CA LYS A 251 -17.81 3.08 11.44
C LYS A 251 -17.99 1.89 10.49
N TRP A 252 -19.25 1.58 10.18
CA TRP A 252 -19.58 0.45 9.30
C TRP A 252 -18.84 0.45 7.95
N SER A 253 -18.64 1.62 7.33
CA SER A 253 -18.05 1.71 5.99
C SER A 253 -16.73 2.46 5.92
N THR A 254 -16.24 2.99 7.05
CA THR A 254 -15.09 3.90 7.11
C THR A 254 -14.48 3.90 8.51
N ILE A 255 -13.20 4.18 8.63
CA ILE A 255 -12.56 4.64 9.86
C ILE A 255 -12.53 6.17 9.85
N LYS A 256 -12.91 6.80 10.96
CA LYS A 256 -12.67 8.23 11.18
C LYS A 256 -11.30 8.36 11.83
N GLY A 257 -10.38 9.05 11.14
CA GLY A 257 -9.11 9.50 11.68
C GLY A 257 -9.25 10.87 12.35
N ARG A 258 -8.13 11.49 12.76
CA ARG A 258 -8.10 12.82 13.38
C ARG A 258 -8.72 13.87 12.44
N ASP A 259 -8.16 13.99 11.25
CA ASP A 259 -8.54 14.97 10.23
C ASP A 259 -8.86 14.34 8.87
N SER A 260 -9.05 13.01 8.85
CA SER A 260 -9.22 12.23 7.62
C SER A 260 -10.19 11.07 7.79
N TYR A 261 -10.55 10.45 6.68
CA TYR A 261 -11.37 9.26 6.62
C TYR A 261 -10.66 8.18 5.82
N THR A 262 -10.49 7.01 6.42
CA THR A 262 -9.93 5.84 5.75
C THR A 262 -11.05 4.85 5.42
N ALA A 263 -11.01 4.26 4.24
CA ALA A 263 -11.87 3.14 3.90
C ALA A 263 -11.08 1.96 3.37
N ALA A 264 -11.42 0.76 3.83
CA ALA A 264 -10.88 -0.50 3.36
C ALA A 264 -11.69 -1.04 2.18
N TYR A 265 -10.97 -1.56 1.20
CA TYR A 265 -11.48 -2.05 -0.06
C TYR A 265 -10.75 -3.33 -0.51
N THR A 266 -11.39 -4.03 -1.43
CA THR A 266 -10.78 -5.08 -2.25
C THR A 266 -10.74 -4.63 -3.70
N ALA A 267 -9.66 -4.96 -4.40
CA ALA A 267 -9.43 -4.58 -5.79
C ALA A 267 -8.54 -5.64 -6.44
N LEU A 268 -9.05 -6.31 -7.49
CA LEU A 268 -8.41 -7.48 -8.12
C LEU A 268 -7.40 -7.13 -9.22
N GLY A 269 -6.98 -5.86 -9.33
CA GLY A 269 -6.09 -5.38 -10.39
C GLY A 269 -4.61 -5.21 -10.01
N GLY A 270 -4.21 -5.58 -8.79
CA GLY A 270 -2.82 -5.40 -8.34
C GLY A 270 -2.42 -3.93 -8.14
N PRO A 271 -1.11 -3.66 -7.95
CA PRO A 271 -0.59 -2.34 -7.63
C PRO A 271 -1.03 -1.24 -8.60
N ASP A 272 -1.15 -1.51 -9.91
CA ASP A 272 -1.58 -0.52 -10.88
C ASP A 272 -2.99 0.01 -10.61
N GLN A 273 -3.92 -0.88 -10.24
CA GLN A 273 -5.26 -0.45 -9.83
C GLN A 273 -5.25 0.23 -8.46
N TRP A 274 -4.41 -0.22 -7.54
CA TRP A 274 -4.37 0.28 -6.16
C TRP A 274 -3.84 1.71 -6.10
N TRP A 275 -2.75 1.97 -6.81
CA TRP A 275 -2.04 3.26 -6.80
C TRP A 275 -2.59 4.25 -7.83
N SER A 276 -3.41 3.85 -8.79
CA SER A 276 -4.15 4.78 -9.67
C SER A 276 -5.34 5.46 -8.98
N ALA A 277 -5.82 4.91 -7.86
CA ALA A 277 -6.92 5.48 -7.11
C ALA A 277 -6.50 6.80 -6.44
N ARG A 278 -7.33 7.85 -6.58
CA ARG A 278 -7.08 9.13 -5.91
C ARG A 278 -7.33 9.00 -4.40
N ALA A 279 -6.26 9.10 -3.64
CA ALA A 279 -6.26 9.11 -2.19
C ALA A 279 -5.10 9.97 -1.69
N ASP A 280 -5.30 10.55 -0.51
CA ASP A 280 -4.30 11.34 0.21
C ASP A 280 -3.24 10.44 0.84
N HIS A 281 -3.62 9.22 1.22
CA HIS A 281 -2.70 8.18 1.65
C HIS A 281 -3.27 6.80 1.31
N THR A 282 -2.40 5.88 0.92
CA THR A 282 -2.76 4.53 0.47
C THR A 282 -1.91 3.51 1.22
N ILE A 283 -2.58 2.50 1.80
CA ILE A 283 -1.93 1.33 2.41
C ILE A 283 -2.42 0.10 1.67
N THR A 284 -1.51 -0.67 1.11
CA THR A 284 -1.79 -1.96 0.49
C THR A 284 -1.20 -3.06 1.34
N ARG A 285 -1.90 -4.19 1.44
CA ARG A 285 -1.40 -5.38 2.12
C ARG A 285 -1.65 -6.59 1.26
N VAL A 286 -0.62 -7.40 1.04
CA VAL A 286 -0.70 -8.68 0.35
C VAL A 286 -0.13 -9.76 1.25
N ARG A 287 -0.97 -10.70 1.69
CA ARG A 287 -0.56 -11.87 2.44
C ARG A 287 -0.18 -13.00 1.50
N ILE A 288 1.02 -13.51 1.71
CA ILE A 288 1.56 -14.70 1.07
C ILE A 288 1.65 -15.81 2.11
N ARG A 289 1.22 -17.00 1.69
CA ARG A 289 1.32 -18.21 2.48
C ARG A 289 1.58 -19.38 1.53
N PRO A 290 2.58 -20.21 1.81
CA PRO A 290 2.85 -21.44 1.07
C PRO A 290 1.61 -22.25 0.72
N GLY A 291 1.45 -22.58 -0.57
CA GLY A 291 0.37 -23.43 -1.08
C GLY A 291 -1.03 -22.81 -0.99
N ARG A 292 -1.16 -21.49 -0.78
CA ARG A 292 -2.45 -20.79 -0.78
C ARG A 292 -2.42 -19.57 -1.69
N PRO A 293 -3.51 -19.27 -2.41
CA PRO A 293 -3.55 -18.08 -3.24
C PRO A 293 -3.34 -16.82 -2.37
N PRO A 294 -2.57 -15.84 -2.86
CA PRO A 294 -2.36 -14.58 -2.16
C PRO A 294 -3.67 -13.93 -1.75
N GLN A 295 -3.66 -13.15 -0.68
CA GLN A 295 -4.82 -12.38 -0.26
C GLN A 295 -4.45 -10.91 -0.13
N ALA A 296 -5.30 -9.99 -0.58
CA ALA A 296 -4.99 -8.57 -0.57
C ALA A 296 -6.14 -7.70 -0.07
N THR A 297 -5.75 -6.55 0.50
CA THR A 297 -6.66 -5.47 0.90
C THR A 297 -5.97 -4.13 0.67
N VAL A 298 -6.77 -3.11 0.34
CA VAL A 298 -6.30 -1.74 0.11
C VAL A 298 -7.07 -0.79 1.01
N LEU A 299 -6.37 0.09 1.69
CA LEU A 299 -6.94 1.18 2.46
C LEU A 299 -6.62 2.49 1.76
N LEU A 300 -7.66 3.29 1.53
CA LEU A 300 -7.53 4.62 0.94
C LEU A 300 -8.00 5.64 1.97
N THR A 301 -7.13 6.58 2.30
CA THR A 301 -7.39 7.70 3.19
C THR A 301 -7.64 8.95 2.35
N THR A 302 -8.68 9.71 2.71
CA THR A 302 -9.04 10.98 2.09
C THR A 302 -9.46 11.99 3.15
N ALA A 303 -9.22 13.28 2.92
CA ALA A 303 -9.68 14.37 3.78
C ALA A 303 -11.22 14.40 3.87
N GLY A 304 -11.88 14.16 2.72
CA GLY A 304 -13.33 14.03 2.63
C GLY A 304 -13.84 12.63 2.91
N LYS A 305 -15.18 12.47 2.94
CA LYS A 305 -15.82 11.15 3.05
C LYS A 305 -15.47 10.31 1.82
N PRO A 306 -14.93 9.10 1.98
CA PRO A 306 -14.34 8.35 0.88
C PRO A 306 -15.43 7.89 -0.09
N LYS A 307 -15.15 8.03 -1.38
CA LYS A 307 -15.94 7.44 -2.48
C LYS A 307 -15.33 6.09 -2.86
N THR A 308 -16.13 5.19 -3.42
CA THR A 308 -15.63 3.90 -3.91
C THR A 308 -15.04 4.10 -5.32
N PRO A 309 -13.73 3.90 -5.53
CA PRO A 309 -13.14 4.04 -6.85
C PRO A 309 -13.63 2.94 -7.81
N ARG A 310 -13.45 3.15 -9.11
CA ARG A 310 -13.83 2.16 -10.13
C ARG A 310 -12.97 0.90 -9.97
N GLY A 311 -13.61 -0.27 -9.92
CA GLY A 311 -12.92 -1.55 -9.76
C GLY A 311 -12.71 -1.98 -8.30
N PHE A 312 -13.09 -1.14 -7.34
CA PHE A 312 -12.98 -1.44 -5.92
C PHE A 312 -14.33 -1.88 -5.34
N THR A 313 -14.28 -2.79 -4.36
CA THR A 313 -15.42 -3.17 -3.53
C THR A 313 -15.12 -2.83 -2.08
N ARG A 314 -16.01 -2.08 -1.43
CA ARG A 314 -15.79 -1.63 -0.05
C ARG A 314 -16.04 -2.76 0.97
N LEU A 315 -15.17 -2.89 1.97
CA LEU A 315 -15.24 -3.90 3.02
C LEU A 315 -16.13 -3.48 4.20
N PHE A 316 -17.45 -3.50 4.02
CA PHE A 316 -18.38 -3.14 5.09
C PHE A 316 -18.20 -4.00 6.36
N GLY A 317 -18.19 -3.34 7.51
CA GLY A 317 -18.03 -3.90 8.86
C GLY A 317 -16.62 -4.42 9.21
N GLY A 318 -15.70 -4.45 8.25
CA GLY A 318 -14.37 -5.04 8.39
C GLY A 318 -13.22 -4.03 8.31
N GLN A 319 -13.47 -2.75 8.60
CA GLN A 319 -12.51 -1.68 8.32
C GLN A 319 -11.27 -1.77 9.22
N ARG A 320 -11.47 -1.94 10.52
CA ARG A 320 -10.38 -2.12 11.50
C ARG A 320 -9.66 -3.46 11.33
N SER A 321 -10.40 -4.50 10.99
CA SER A 321 -9.83 -5.81 10.68
C SER A 321 -8.97 -5.77 9.42
N ALA A 322 -9.37 -5.03 8.39
CA ALA A 322 -8.56 -4.76 7.21
C ALA A 322 -7.26 -4.00 7.53
N LEU A 323 -7.35 -2.92 8.32
CA LEU A 323 -6.17 -2.13 8.74
C LEU A 323 -5.13 -3.01 9.46
N THR A 324 -5.58 -3.97 10.24
CA THR A 324 -4.72 -4.90 10.99
C THR A 324 -4.34 -6.16 10.21
N GLY A 325 -4.77 -6.27 8.95
CA GLY A 325 -4.46 -7.40 8.08
C GLY A 325 -5.19 -8.70 8.43
N GLN A 326 -6.37 -8.64 9.04
CA GLN A 326 -7.22 -9.81 9.29
C GLN A 326 -8.19 -10.08 8.13
N ASP A 327 -8.85 -9.02 7.66
CA ASP A 327 -9.80 -9.12 6.57
C ASP A 327 -9.07 -8.89 5.25
N LEU A 328 -8.58 -10.00 4.67
CA LEU A 328 -7.93 -10.06 3.37
C LEU A 328 -8.78 -10.90 2.43
N VAL A 329 -8.81 -10.54 1.15
CA VAL A 329 -9.58 -11.27 0.14
C VAL A 329 -8.66 -11.89 -0.88
N THR A 330 -8.99 -13.12 -1.29
CA THR A 330 -8.23 -13.87 -2.29
C THR A 330 -7.95 -13.01 -3.52
N ASN A 331 -6.69 -13.05 -3.95
CA ASN A 331 -6.13 -12.32 -5.06
C ASN A 331 -5.20 -13.24 -5.85
N ARG A 332 -4.47 -12.68 -6.81
CA ARG A 332 -3.47 -13.37 -7.62
C ARG A 332 -2.07 -12.88 -7.23
N HIS A 333 -1.08 -13.68 -7.58
CA HIS A 333 0.30 -13.20 -7.58
C HIS A 333 0.44 -12.00 -8.51
N CYS A 334 1.30 -11.08 -8.09
CA CYS A 334 1.63 -9.85 -8.76
C CYS A 334 3.07 -9.45 -8.40
N GLN A 335 3.60 -8.53 -9.19
CA GLN A 335 4.84 -7.82 -8.88
C GLN A 335 4.48 -6.54 -8.13
N ILE A 336 5.16 -6.31 -7.01
CA ILE A 336 4.92 -5.15 -6.14
C ILE A 336 6.14 -4.24 -6.25
N PRO A 337 6.01 -3.04 -6.82
CA PRO A 337 7.08 -2.06 -6.81
C PRO A 337 7.51 -1.71 -5.38
N ILE A 338 8.82 -1.70 -5.14
CA ILE A 338 9.40 -1.56 -3.79
C ILE A 338 9.31 -0.11 -3.31
N GLY A 339 9.88 0.81 -4.08
CA GLY A 339 9.97 2.24 -3.77
C GLY A 339 8.95 3.11 -4.50
N SER A 340 9.13 4.41 -4.39
CA SER A 340 8.35 5.44 -5.06
C SER A 340 8.51 5.38 -6.58
N ALA A 341 7.49 5.82 -7.33
CA ALA A 341 7.70 6.22 -8.72
C ALA A 341 8.36 7.60 -8.79
N GLY A 342 8.05 8.47 -7.82
CA GLY A 342 8.64 9.78 -7.64
C GLY A 342 7.91 10.90 -8.40
N VAL A 343 8.67 11.73 -9.11
CA VAL A 343 8.17 12.92 -9.79
C VAL A 343 8.10 12.67 -11.30
N LEU A 344 7.04 13.16 -11.96
CA LEU A 344 6.96 13.17 -13.42
C LEU A 344 8.06 14.07 -14.00
N VAL A 345 9.06 13.47 -14.65
CA VAL A 345 10.19 14.20 -15.24
C VAL A 345 10.01 14.46 -16.74
N GLY A 346 9.19 13.65 -17.42
CA GLY A 346 8.90 13.82 -18.84
C GLY A 346 8.11 12.65 -19.40
N GLU A 347 8.18 12.46 -20.71
CA GLU A 347 7.61 11.33 -21.43
C GLU A 347 8.63 10.70 -22.39
N THR A 348 8.40 9.46 -22.79
CA THR A 348 9.20 8.80 -23.84
C THR A 348 8.83 9.33 -25.23
N VAL A 349 9.56 8.90 -26.26
CA VAL A 349 9.22 9.19 -27.67
C VAL A 349 7.79 8.74 -28.03
N ASN A 350 7.32 7.66 -27.40
CA ASN A 350 5.99 7.09 -27.60
C ASN A 350 4.91 7.73 -26.69
N ARG A 351 5.23 8.86 -26.04
CA ARG A 351 4.33 9.57 -25.11
C ARG A 351 3.93 8.76 -23.88
N CYS A 352 4.83 7.91 -23.40
CA CYS A 352 4.65 7.21 -22.13
C CYS A 352 5.23 8.09 -21.01
N SER A 353 4.45 8.39 -19.96
CA SER A 353 4.92 9.17 -18.81
C SER A 353 6.15 8.50 -18.16
N VAL A 354 7.16 9.29 -17.81
CA VAL A 354 8.38 8.85 -17.13
C VAL A 354 8.49 9.56 -15.78
N TYR A 355 8.57 8.76 -14.73
CA TYR A 355 8.74 9.19 -13.35
C TYR A 355 10.13 8.82 -12.83
N MET A 356 10.70 9.65 -11.96
CA MET A 356 11.99 9.43 -11.32
C MET A 356 11.88 9.64 -9.81
N PRO A 357 12.31 8.69 -8.96
CA PRO A 357 12.41 8.87 -7.52
C PRO A 357 13.62 9.73 -7.15
N PHE A 358 13.42 10.57 -6.13
CA PHE A 358 14.42 11.46 -5.54
C PHE A 358 14.44 11.36 -4.00
N ASP A 359 13.60 10.49 -3.44
CA ASP A 359 13.34 10.36 -2.00
C ASP A 359 14.18 9.28 -1.32
N ASP A 360 15.12 8.65 -2.05
CA ASP A 360 15.94 7.53 -1.55
C ASP A 360 17.35 7.96 -1.11
N VAL A 361 17.98 8.91 -1.82
CA VAL A 361 19.35 9.35 -1.57
C VAL A 361 19.53 10.85 -1.82
N ASP A 362 20.46 11.45 -1.08
CA ASP A 362 20.82 12.85 -1.26
C ASP A 362 21.49 13.10 -2.61
N VAL A 363 21.07 14.16 -3.29
CA VAL A 363 21.57 14.49 -4.63
C VAL A 363 21.71 15.98 -4.88
N SER A 364 22.63 16.33 -5.76
CA SER A 364 22.74 17.64 -6.38
C SER A 364 22.07 17.60 -7.75
N LEU A 365 21.01 18.40 -7.94
CA LEU A 365 20.26 18.47 -9.19
C LEU A 365 20.65 19.71 -9.99
N ASN A 366 21.18 19.48 -11.19
CA ASN A 366 21.45 20.52 -12.17
C ASN A 366 20.27 20.64 -13.14
N LEU A 367 19.59 21.79 -13.09
CA LEU A 367 18.41 22.10 -13.88
C LEU A 367 18.81 22.95 -15.09
N GLY A 368 18.51 22.48 -16.29
CA GLY A 368 19.02 23.07 -17.53
C GLY A 368 18.45 24.44 -17.91
N ASP A 369 17.25 24.80 -17.43
CA ASP A 369 16.60 26.07 -17.71
C ASP A 369 15.52 26.42 -16.66
N ALA A 370 15.05 27.67 -16.69
CA ALA A 370 14.04 28.19 -15.76
C ALA A 370 12.73 27.40 -15.79
N GLN A 371 12.32 26.89 -16.96
CA GLN A 371 11.08 26.11 -17.08
C GLN A 371 11.22 24.75 -16.39
N THR A 372 12.35 24.06 -16.58
CA THR A 372 12.67 22.79 -15.90
C THR A 372 12.71 23.00 -14.40
N PHE A 373 13.30 24.12 -13.95
CA PHE A 373 13.31 24.50 -12.54
C PHE A 373 11.89 24.65 -11.98
N THR A 374 11.04 25.45 -12.64
CA THR A 374 9.64 25.63 -12.23
C THR A 374 8.91 24.29 -12.16
N GLN A 375 9.00 23.47 -13.22
CA GLN A 375 8.31 22.19 -13.28
C GLN A 375 8.77 21.23 -12.19
N PHE A 376 10.08 21.08 -12.00
CA PHE A 376 10.60 20.21 -10.97
C PHE A 376 10.14 20.66 -9.58
N VAL A 377 10.26 21.96 -9.27
CA VAL A 377 9.90 22.48 -7.95
C VAL A 377 8.40 22.38 -7.66
N VAL A 378 7.55 22.78 -8.62
CA VAL A 378 6.08 22.70 -8.48
C VAL A 378 5.65 21.25 -8.27
N ARG A 379 6.19 20.32 -9.07
CA ARG A 379 5.83 18.90 -8.97
C ARG A 379 6.43 18.25 -7.72
N ALA A 380 7.63 18.61 -7.30
CA ALA A 380 8.23 18.12 -6.06
C ALA A 380 7.43 18.55 -4.83
N ALA A 381 6.98 19.80 -4.78
CA ALA A 381 6.09 20.28 -3.74
C ALA A 381 4.77 19.49 -3.74
N ALA A 382 4.14 19.31 -4.92
CA ALA A 382 2.92 18.52 -5.06
C ALA A 382 3.12 17.03 -4.71
N ALA A 383 4.33 16.52 -4.93
CA ALA A 383 4.79 15.18 -4.59
C ALA A 383 5.14 15.03 -3.09
N GLY A 384 4.86 16.03 -2.26
CA GLY A 384 4.99 15.94 -0.80
C GLY A 384 6.35 16.34 -0.24
N ALA A 385 7.25 16.89 -1.05
CA ALA A 385 8.50 17.43 -0.55
C ALA A 385 8.30 18.81 0.10
N THR A 386 9.16 19.12 1.07
CA THR A 386 9.31 20.49 1.58
C THR A 386 10.33 21.21 0.72
N VAL A 387 9.88 22.18 -0.05
CA VAL A 387 10.74 22.97 -0.95
C VAL A 387 11.25 24.21 -0.20
N THR A 388 12.53 24.50 -0.35
CA THR A 388 13.17 25.75 0.06
C THR A 388 13.81 26.40 -1.16
N VAL A 389 13.53 27.69 -1.40
CA VAL A 389 14.14 28.49 -2.47
C VAL A 389 14.79 29.76 -1.91
N GLY A 390 15.65 30.40 -2.70
CA GLY A 390 16.30 31.65 -2.30
C GLY A 390 15.33 32.83 -2.16
N ALA A 391 15.73 33.86 -1.41
CA ALA A 391 14.89 35.03 -1.13
C ALA A 391 14.39 35.79 -2.36
N HIS A 392 15.14 35.76 -3.46
CA HIS A 392 14.73 36.36 -4.73
C HIS A 392 13.54 35.65 -5.42
N PHE A 393 13.15 34.46 -4.94
CA PHE A 393 11.99 33.71 -5.42
C PHE A 393 10.77 33.82 -4.49
N GLU A 394 10.66 34.87 -3.66
CA GLU A 394 9.60 34.97 -2.64
C GLU A 394 8.17 34.82 -3.21
N GLU A 395 7.88 35.50 -4.34
CA GLU A 395 6.57 35.41 -4.99
C GLU A 395 6.27 33.99 -5.46
N PHE A 396 7.22 33.37 -6.16
CA PHE A 396 7.14 31.98 -6.58
C PHE A 396 6.97 31.03 -5.40
N ALA A 397 7.73 31.24 -4.31
CA ALA A 397 7.66 30.42 -3.10
C ALA A 397 6.25 30.43 -2.50
N ARG A 398 5.65 31.62 -2.40
CA ARG A 398 4.29 31.81 -1.89
C ARG A 398 3.24 31.08 -2.73
N LEU A 399 3.37 31.13 -4.06
CA LEU A 399 2.44 30.46 -4.98
C LEU A 399 2.49 28.94 -4.86
N VAL A 400 3.69 28.37 -4.66
CA VAL A 400 3.85 26.91 -4.61
C VAL A 400 3.74 26.31 -3.20
N GLY A 401 3.75 27.17 -2.16
CA GLY A 401 3.84 26.75 -0.77
C GLY A 401 5.25 26.34 -0.33
N ALA A 402 6.29 26.89 -0.99
CA ALA A 402 7.68 26.69 -0.60
C ALA A 402 8.12 27.67 0.48
N GLN A 403 9.18 27.29 1.20
CA GLN A 403 9.88 28.12 2.17
C GLN A 403 10.95 28.97 1.48
N VAL A 404 11.26 30.11 2.08
CA VAL A 404 12.41 30.93 1.69
C VAL A 404 13.56 30.66 2.64
N GLY A 405 14.75 30.38 2.10
CA GLY A 405 15.92 30.09 2.90
C GLY A 405 17.25 30.30 2.17
N PRO A 406 18.38 30.19 2.89
CA PRO A 406 19.70 30.47 2.33
C PRO A 406 20.17 29.38 1.35
N ALA A 407 19.66 28.15 1.46
CA ALA A 407 20.01 27.02 0.61
C ALA A 407 18.78 26.54 -0.17
N ALA A 408 18.86 26.60 -1.51
CA ALA A 408 17.81 26.09 -2.37
C ALA A 408 17.85 24.54 -2.39
N LYS A 409 16.79 23.90 -1.91
CA LYS A 409 16.71 22.45 -1.76
C LYS A 409 15.28 21.95 -1.72
N VAL A 410 15.13 20.65 -1.90
CA VAL A 410 13.88 19.91 -1.81
C VAL A 410 14.11 18.78 -0.81
N ALA A 411 13.48 18.88 0.35
CA ALA A 411 13.58 17.87 1.40
C ALA A 411 12.43 16.87 1.26
N TRP A 412 12.80 15.62 0.97
CA TRP A 412 11.94 14.45 0.96
C TRP A 412 11.91 13.81 2.36
N PRO A 413 11.02 12.85 2.64
CA PRO A 413 10.99 12.18 3.93
C PRO A 413 12.33 11.55 4.36
N ASN A 414 13.10 11.00 3.41
CA ASN A 414 14.35 10.28 3.72
C ASN A 414 15.59 10.81 2.98
N ALA A 415 15.46 11.89 2.20
CA ALA A 415 16.53 12.38 1.34
C ALA A 415 16.39 13.88 1.05
N THR A 416 17.46 14.51 0.58
CA THR A 416 17.49 15.91 0.17
C THR A 416 18.03 16.06 -1.24
N THR A 417 17.26 16.72 -2.10
CA THR A 417 17.71 17.17 -3.41
C THR A 417 18.13 18.64 -3.35
N TYR A 418 19.42 18.92 -3.48
CA TYR A 418 19.97 20.26 -3.54
C TYR A 418 19.77 20.85 -4.95
N LEU A 419 19.18 22.04 -5.04
CA LEU A 419 18.89 22.72 -6.31
C LEU A 419 20.11 23.53 -6.77
N GLY A 420 21.17 22.82 -7.14
CA GLY A 420 22.46 23.39 -7.53
C GLY A 420 23.64 22.52 -7.06
N PRO A 421 24.88 22.94 -7.36
CA PRO A 421 26.07 22.19 -6.98
C PRO A 421 26.17 21.99 -5.46
N HIS A 422 26.33 20.74 -5.04
CA HIS A 422 26.59 20.40 -3.64
C HIS A 422 27.70 19.33 -3.58
N ALA A 423 28.65 19.49 -2.67
CA ALA A 423 29.78 18.58 -2.54
C ALA A 423 29.38 17.33 -1.75
N GLY A 424 29.99 16.18 -2.09
CA GLY A 424 29.80 14.92 -1.35
C GLY A 424 28.50 14.16 -1.65
N VAL A 425 27.72 14.62 -2.64
CA VAL A 425 26.49 13.93 -3.08
C VAL A 425 26.51 13.66 -4.58
N ASP A 426 25.73 12.68 -5.00
CA ASP A 426 25.59 12.30 -6.39
C ASP A 426 24.98 13.41 -7.24
N LYS A 427 25.38 13.49 -8.51
CA LYS A 427 24.90 14.51 -9.44
C LYS A 427 23.83 13.96 -10.37
N VAL A 428 22.72 14.68 -10.45
CA VAL A 428 21.64 14.43 -11.42
C VAL A 428 21.53 15.65 -12.33
N ILE A 429 21.38 15.40 -13.63
CA ILE A 429 21.15 16.44 -14.64
C ILE A 429 19.73 16.26 -15.17
N LEU A 430 18.91 17.31 -15.10
CA LEU A 430 17.58 17.32 -15.69
C LEU A 430 17.49 18.46 -16.71
N ARG A 431 17.23 18.09 -17.97
CA ARG A 431 17.03 18.99 -19.10
C ARG A 431 15.70 18.68 -19.80
N HIS A 432 15.33 19.50 -20.77
CA HIS A 432 14.09 19.31 -21.54
C HIS A 432 14.02 17.99 -22.32
N ASN A 433 15.17 17.42 -22.68
CA ASN A 433 15.30 16.27 -23.58
C ASN A 433 15.98 15.03 -22.95
N LEU A 434 16.52 15.15 -21.74
CA LEU A 434 17.21 14.05 -21.08
C LEU A 434 17.20 14.23 -19.56
N ILE A 435 17.30 13.11 -18.86
CA ILE A 435 17.71 13.04 -17.46
C ILE A 435 18.96 12.16 -17.36
N GLY A 436 20.01 12.66 -16.71
CA GLY A 436 21.22 11.90 -16.41
C GLY A 436 21.32 11.66 -14.91
N THR A 437 21.46 10.40 -14.50
CA THR A 437 21.61 9.97 -13.10
C THR A 437 22.87 9.11 -12.94
N PRO A 438 23.36 8.87 -11.70
CA PRO A 438 24.48 7.95 -11.48
C PRO A 438 24.24 6.55 -12.04
N ARG A 439 22.98 6.10 -12.02
CA ARG A 439 22.58 4.80 -12.56
C ARG A 439 22.40 4.82 -14.07
N HIS A 440 21.76 5.86 -14.59
CA HIS A 440 21.42 6.01 -15.99
C HIS A 440 22.14 7.23 -16.53
N ARG A 441 23.31 7.03 -17.18
CA ARG A 441 24.15 8.13 -17.68
C ARG A 441 23.33 9.18 -18.43
N GLU A 442 22.50 8.73 -19.37
CA GLU A 442 21.52 9.55 -20.07
C GLU A 442 20.28 8.73 -20.39
N LEU A 443 19.11 9.20 -19.95
CA LEU A 443 17.80 8.66 -20.29
C LEU A 443 17.04 9.73 -21.08
N PRO A 444 16.75 9.49 -22.37
CA PRO A 444 16.08 10.48 -23.22
C PRO A 444 14.62 10.63 -22.79
N ILE A 445 14.19 11.87 -22.64
CA ILE A 445 12.81 12.25 -22.31
C ILE A 445 12.35 13.36 -23.23
N ARG A 446 11.05 13.59 -23.27
CA ARG A 446 10.44 14.80 -23.81
C ARG A 446 9.74 15.52 -22.69
N ARG A 447 9.89 16.83 -22.64
CA ARG A 447 9.21 17.66 -21.65
C ARG A 447 7.69 17.55 -21.81
N VAL A 448 7.01 17.29 -20.69
CA VAL A 448 5.56 17.42 -20.57
C VAL A 448 5.28 18.80 -19.96
N SER A 449 4.63 19.70 -20.71
CA SER A 449 4.32 21.07 -20.25
C SER A 449 2.83 21.37 -20.38
N PRO A 450 2.03 21.09 -19.34
CA PRO A 450 0.67 21.58 -19.24
C PRO A 450 0.66 23.12 -19.28
N PRO A 451 -0.23 23.76 -20.07
CA PRO A 451 -0.28 25.22 -20.16
C PRO A 451 -0.43 25.91 -18.80
N GLU A 452 -1.16 25.28 -17.89
CA GLU A 452 -1.46 25.73 -16.53
C GLU A 452 -0.22 25.81 -15.62
N GLU A 453 0.85 25.05 -15.90
CA GLU A 453 2.12 25.16 -15.16
C GLU A 453 2.89 26.46 -15.52
N SER A 454 2.65 27.03 -16.71
CA SER A 454 3.40 28.20 -17.21
C SER A 454 3.19 29.46 -16.36
N ARG A 455 2.07 29.57 -15.65
CA ARG A 455 1.80 30.72 -14.76
C ARG A 455 2.80 30.82 -13.61
N PHE A 456 3.35 29.70 -13.15
CA PHE A 456 4.34 29.70 -12.08
C PHE A 456 5.70 30.19 -12.58
N GLN A 457 5.97 30.03 -13.88
CA GLN A 457 7.17 30.57 -14.51
C GLN A 457 7.13 32.10 -14.60
N LEU A 458 5.94 32.70 -14.75
CA LEU A 458 5.75 34.16 -14.76
C LEU A 458 6.09 34.82 -13.42
N ALA A 459 6.07 34.05 -12.33
CA ALA A 459 6.42 34.51 -10.98
C ALA A 459 7.91 34.37 -10.66
N LEU A 460 8.73 33.92 -11.61
CA LEU A 460 10.18 33.95 -11.47
C LEU A 460 10.69 35.39 -11.67
N PRO A 461 11.75 35.80 -10.93
CA PRO A 461 12.42 37.06 -11.19
C PRO A 461 12.98 37.09 -12.62
N LYS A 462 12.90 38.27 -13.24
CA LYS A 462 13.37 38.50 -14.62
C LYS A 462 14.88 38.53 -14.74
#